data_AF-A0A074LPU4-F1
#
_entry.id   AF-A0A074LPU4-F1
#
_cell.length_a   1.000
_cell.length_b   1.000
_cell.length_c   1.000
_cell.angle_alpha   90.00
_cell.angle_beta   90.00
_cell.angle_gamma   90.00
#
_symmetry.space_group_name_H-M   'P 1'
#
loop_
_entity.id
_entity.type
_entity.pdbx_description
1 polymer ?
#
loop_
_entity_poly.entity_id
_entity_poly.type
_entity_poly.pdbx_seq_one_letter_code
_entity_poly.pdbx_strand_id
1 'polypeptide(L)' 'MSKRINLLLALVAELGILGWLYSLYHQVEQDILMVQGQYQERYADLHSQWLKLAGGIMLVSGLAIVTAYVLVRNWRRS' A
#
# COMPACT_ATOMS: atom_id res chain seq x y z
N MET A 1 8.76 26.15 -5.81
CA MET A 1 8.09 25.42 -4.71
C MET A 1 9.11 24.99 -3.68
N SER A 2 8.84 25.13 -2.39
CA SER A 2 9.79 24.71 -1.35
C SER A 2 9.92 23.18 -1.35
N LYS A 3 11.14 22.65 -1.15
CA LYS A 3 11.40 21.19 -1.10
C LYS A 3 10.47 20.44 -0.13
N ARG A 4 9.91 21.14 0.87
CA ARG A 4 8.94 20.63 1.85
C ARG A 4 7.58 20.34 1.24
N ILE A 5 7.06 21.23 0.39
CA ILE A 5 5.75 21.04 -0.27
C ILE A 5 5.81 19.81 -1.17
N ASN A 6 6.92 19.62 -1.90
CA ASN A 6 7.09 18.45 -2.76
C ASN A 6 7.12 17.14 -1.94
N LEU A 7 7.79 17.13 -0.79
CA LEU A 7 7.83 15.95 0.10
C LEU A 7 6.48 15.68 0.77
N LEU A 8 5.72 16.72 1.14
CA LEU A 8 4.35 16.56 1.64
C LEU A 8 3.42 15.97 0.58
N LEU A 9 3.49 16.49 -0.66
CA LEU A 9 2.71 15.96 -1.77
C LEU A 9 3.08 14.51 -2.09
N ALA A 10 4.36 14.18 -2.06
CA ALA A 10 4.84 12.80 -2.23
C ALA A 10 4.27 11.88 -1.15
N LEU A 11 4.34 12.29 0.13
CA LEU A 11 3.80 11.51 1.25
C LEU A 11 2.28 11.31 1.13
N VAL A 12 1.55 12.36 0.74
CA VAL A 12 0.09 12.26 0.52
C VAL A 12 -0.22 11.30 -0.63
N ALA A 13 0.56 11.33 -1.71
CA ALA A 13 0.39 10.40 -2.82
C ALA A 13 0.69 8.95 -2.39
N GLU A 14 1.76 8.71 -1.63
CA GLU A 14 2.10 7.39 -1.08
C GLU A 14 1.00 6.85 -0.17
N LEU A 15 0.45 7.69 0.72
CA LEU A 15 -0.69 7.32 1.58
C LEU A 15 -1.97 7.06 0.78
N GLY A 16 -2.21 7.83 -0.29
CA GLY A 16 -3.33 7.59 -1.20
C GLY A 16 -3.21 6.25 -1.92
N ILE A 17 -2.03 5.92 -2.43
CA ILE A 17 -1.73 4.62 -3.05
C ILE A 17 -1.90 3.50 -2.03
N LEU A 18 -1.43 3.69 -0.78
CA LEU A 18 -1.63 2.71 0.29
C LEU A 18 -3.10 2.47 0.59
N GLY A 19 -3.91 3.54 0.70
CA GLY A 19 -5.35 3.42 0.92
C GLY A 19 -6.04 2.66 -0.21
N TRP A 20 -5.67 2.95 -1.46
CA TRP A 20 -6.20 2.24 -2.63
C TRP A 20 -5.80 0.76 -2.66
N LEU A 21 -4.52 0.44 -2.45
CA LEU A 21 -4.03 -0.94 -2.38
C LEU A 21 -4.67 -1.71 -1.23
N TYR A 22 -4.86 -1.08 -0.07
CA TYR A 22 -5.51 -1.68 1.09
C TYR A 22 -6.98 -2.00 0.80
N SER A 23 -7.70 -1.11 0.10
CA SER A 23 -9.08 -1.37 -0.31
C SER A 23 -9.17 -2.58 -1.25
N LEU A 24 -8.28 -2.68 -2.24
CA LEU A 24 -8.24 -3.82 -3.16
C LEU A 24 -7.84 -5.12 -2.44
N TYR A 25 -6.86 -5.04 -1.55
CA TYR A 25 -6.41 -6.18 -0.74
C TYR A 25 -7.57 -6.76 0.06
N HIS A 26 -8.35 -5.90 0.73
CA HIS A 26 -9.45 -6.35 1.57
C HIS A 26 -10.64 -6.87 0.75
N GLN A 27 -10.87 -6.32 -0.44
CA GLN A 27 -11.84 -6.86 -1.38
C GLN A 27 -11.47 -8.28 -1.83
N VAL A 28 -10.21 -8.49 -2.25
CA VAL A 28 -9.74 -9.82 -2.66
C VAL A 28 -9.77 -10.81 -1.50
N GLU A 29 -9.45 -10.38 -0.29
CA GLU A 29 -9.58 -11.20 0.93
C GLU A 29 -11.02 -11.68 1.15
N GLN A 30 -12.02 -10.81 0.96
CA GLN A 30 -13.44 -11.21 1.03
C GLN A 30 -13.81 -12.20 -0.08
N ASP A 31 -13.33 -11.98 -1.30
CA ASP A 31 -13.56 -12.89 -2.43
C ASP A 31 -12.95 -14.28 -2.17
N ILE A 32 -11.77 -14.34 -1.55
CA ILE A 32 -11.15 -15.61 -1.13
C ILE A 32 -12.05 -16.35 -0.16
N LEU A 33 -12.56 -15.68 0.87
CA LEU A 33 -13.43 -16.28 1.89
C LEU A 33 -14.73 -16.84 1.30
N MET A 34 -15.29 -16.18 0.28
CA MET A 34 -16.51 -16.64 -0.41
C MET A 34 -16.30 -17.88 -1.29
N VAL A 35 -15.06 -18.12 -1.74
CA VAL A 35 -14.72 -19.20 -2.69
C VAL A 35 -14.01 -20.38 -2.01
N GLN A 36 -13.58 -20.19 -0.76
CA GLN A 36 -12.85 -21.19 0.02
C GLN A 36 -13.68 -22.48 0.21
N GLY A 37 -13.20 -23.58 -0.37
CA GLY A 37 -13.81 -24.92 -0.22
C GLY A 37 -14.70 -25.37 -1.38
N GLN A 38 -15.07 -24.50 -2.32
CA GLN A 38 -15.89 -24.87 -3.50
C GLN A 38 -15.12 -24.80 -4.82
N TYR A 39 -14.16 -23.88 -4.99
CA TYR A 39 -13.41 -23.74 -6.25
C TYR A 39 -11.91 -23.57 -5.99
N GLN A 40 -11.17 -24.67 -5.98
CA GLN A 40 -9.73 -24.69 -5.67
C GLN A 40 -8.88 -23.87 -6.65
N GLU A 41 -9.18 -23.93 -7.96
CA GLU A 41 -8.45 -23.15 -8.97
C GLU A 41 -8.66 -21.64 -8.78
N ARG A 42 -9.91 -21.21 -8.62
CA ARG A 42 -10.24 -19.79 -8.38
C ARG A 42 -9.69 -19.27 -7.05
N TYR A 43 -9.68 -20.11 -6.02
CA TYR A 43 -9.02 -19.79 -4.75
C TYR A 43 -7.52 -19.54 -4.93
N ALA A 44 -6.82 -20.39 -5.68
CA ALA A 44 -5.38 -20.23 -5.93
C ALA A 44 -5.06 -18.92 -6.67
N ASP A 45 -5.87 -18.55 -7.66
CA ASP A 45 -5.72 -17.29 -8.38
C ASP A 45 -5.94 -16.06 -7.48
N LEU A 46 -7.01 -16.07 -6.69
CA LEU A 46 -7.31 -14.99 -5.76
C LEU A 46 -6.24 -14.89 -4.67
N HIS A 47 -5.74 -16.01 -4.15
CA HIS A 47 -4.68 -16.04 -3.16
C HIS A 47 -3.35 -15.49 -3.72
N SER A 48 -3.02 -15.81 -4.98
CA SER A 48 -1.87 -15.22 -5.68
C SER A 48 -2.02 -13.70 -5.84
N GLN A 49 -3.22 -13.20 -6.17
CA GLN A 49 -3.49 -11.77 -6.24
C GLN A 49 -3.37 -11.08 -4.88
N TRP A 50 -3.88 -11.71 -3.82
CA TRP A 50 -3.77 -11.23 -2.45
C TRP A 50 -2.31 -11.10 -2.00
N LEU A 51 -1.47 -12.09 -2.30
CA LEU A 51 -0.02 -12.02 -2.02
C LEU A 51 0.68 -10.89 -2.78
N LYS A 52 0.32 -10.65 -4.05
CA LYS A 52 0.85 -9.53 -4.84
C LYS A 52 0.47 -8.18 -4.24
N LEU A 53 -0.79 -8.04 -3.80
CA LEU A 53 -1.27 -6.83 -3.12
C LEU A 53 -0.56 -6.61 -1.78
N ALA A 54 -0.39 -7.67 -0.98
CA ALA A 54 0.37 -7.61 0.27
C ALA A 54 1.82 -7.14 0.05
N GLY A 55 2.50 -7.70 -0.97
CA GLY A 55 3.83 -7.25 -1.37
C GLY A 55 3.88 -5.79 -1.80
N GLY A 56 2.88 -5.35 -2.58
CA GLY A 56 2.73 -3.95 -2.98
C GLY A 56 2.56 -3.00 -1.79
N ILE A 57 1.71 -3.37 -0.83
CA ILE A 57 1.49 -2.61 0.41
C ILE A 57 2.80 -2.50 1.21
N MET A 58 3.55 -3.59 1.36
CA MET A 58 4.84 -3.56 2.06
C MET A 58 5.83 -2.60 1.40
N LEU A 59 5.97 -2.65 0.07
CA LEU A 59 6.89 -1.78 -0.68
C LEU A 59 6.50 -0.30 -0.54
N VAL A 60 5.22 0.04 -0.74
CA VAL A 60 4.76 1.43 -0.65
C VAL A 60 4.84 1.94 0.79
N SER A 61 4.58 1.08 1.79
CA SER A 61 4.75 1.44 3.21
C SER A 61 6.21 1.77 3.53
N GLY A 62 7.15 0.98 3.01
CA GLY A 62 8.58 1.25 3.15
C GLY A 62 8.98 2.61 2.56
N LEU A 63 8.49 2.93 1.36
CA LEU A 63 8.70 4.23 0.72
C LEU A 63 8.10 5.37 1.54
N ALA A 64 6.86 5.22 2.01
CA ALA A 64 6.18 6.21 2.84
C ALA A 64 6.94 6.53 4.14
N ILE A 65 7.52 5.51 4.78
CA ILE A 65 8.36 5.69 5.97
C ILE A 65 9.61 6.50 5.64
N VAL A 66 10.28 6.20 4.53
CA VAL A 66 11.48 6.93 4.08
C VAL A 66 11.14 8.40 3.78
N THR A 67 10.06 8.65 3.05
CA THR A 67 9.60 9.99 2.72
C THR A 67 9.23 10.78 3.97
N ALA A 68 8.50 10.18 4.91
CA ALA A 68 8.17 10.77 6.20
C ALA A 68 9.43 11.08 7.03
N TYR A 69 10.40 10.17 7.07
CA TYR A 69 11.67 10.39 7.78
C TYR A 69 12.45 11.58 7.20
N VAL A 70 12.57 11.67 5.88
CA VAL A 70 13.23 12.78 5.19
C VAL A 70 12.51 14.10 5.46
N LEU A 71 11.17 14.09 5.45
CA LEU A 71 10.35 15.24 5.78
C LEU A 71 10.66 15.76 7.20
N VAL A 72 10.61 14.87 8.21
CA VAL A 72 10.86 15.22 9.61
C VAL A 72 12.30 15.71 9.82
N ARG A 73 13.28 15.05 9.19
CA ARG A 73 14.69 15.46 9.26
C ARG A 73 14.90 16.87 8.69
N ASN A 74 14.25 17.19 7.57
CA ASN A 74 14.31 18.52 6.95
C ASN A 74 13.58 19.59 7.77
N TRP A 75 12.61 19.20 8.60
CA TRP A 75 11.89 20.10 9.48
C TRP A 75 12.71 20.51 10.71
N ARG A 76 13.47 19.57 11.30
CA ARG A 76 14.32 19.85 12.49
C ARG A 76 15.56 20.70 12.20
N ARG A 77 15.96 20.83 10.93
CA ARG A 77 17.17 21.56 10.51
C ARG A 77 16.91 23.02 10.12
N SER A 78 15.70 23.51 10.32
CA SER A 78 15.26 24.84 9.91
C SER A 78 14.62 25.58 11.05
#